data_AF-A0A2V3JEL5-F1
#
_entry.id   AF-A0A2V3JEL5-F1
#
_cell.length_a   1.000
_cell.length_b   1.000
_cell.length_c   1.000
_cell.angle_alpha   90.00
_cell.angle_beta   90.00
_cell.angle_gamma   90.00
#
_symmetry.space_group_name_H-M   'P 1'
#
loop_
_entity.id
_entity.type
_entity.pdbx_description
1 polymer ?
#
loop_
_entity_poly.entity_id
_entity_poly.type
_entity_poly.pdbx_seq_one_letter_code
_entity_poly.pdbx_strand_id
1 'polypeptide(L)' 'MAIAVIDEKGRIQIPEKIREELYLKPGEELEIKKEGKKIMLLPLISPEEFVKRMEGKIKSGNKTITPEEIKSIWKMR' A
#
# COMPACT_ATOMS: atom_id res chain seq x y z
N MET A 1 11.09 8.52 1.97
CA MET A 1 12.03 8.17 0.87
C MET A 1 13.22 7.45 1.49
N ALA A 2 13.64 6.33 0.93
CA ALA A 2 14.81 5.57 1.38
C ALA A 2 15.50 4.96 0.17
N ILE A 3 16.80 4.68 0.29
CA ILE A 3 17.61 4.02 -0.75
C ILE A 3 17.79 2.56 -0.32
N ALA A 4 17.57 1.63 -1.25
CA ALA A 4 17.85 0.22 -1.08
C ALA A 4 18.77 -0.25 -2.22
N VAL A 5 19.64 -1.21 -1.92
CA VAL A 5 20.55 -1.82 -2.90
C VAL A 5 19.97 -3.18 -3.28
N ILE A 6 20.02 -3.49 -4.57
CA ILE A 6 19.63 -4.80 -5.10
C ILE A 6 20.80 -5.75 -4.85
N ASP A 7 20.53 -6.90 -4.23
CA ASP A 7 21.56 -7.93 -4.04
C ASP A 7 21.80 -8.76 -5.32
N GLU A 8 22.80 -9.64 -5.28
CA GLU A 8 23.16 -10.50 -6.43
C GLU A 8 22.03 -11.42 -6.90
N LYS A 9 21.03 -11.65 -6.06
CA LYS A 9 19.85 -12.48 -6.37
C LYS A 9 18.66 -11.64 -6.84
N GLY A 10 18.84 -10.33 -7.03
CA GLY A 10 17.78 -9.43 -7.46
C GLY A 10 16.80 -9.02 -6.36
N ARG A 11 17.11 -9.28 -5.08
CA ARG A 11 16.22 -8.94 -3.96
C ARG A 11 16.49 -7.53 -3.46
N ILE A 12 15.43 -6.87 -3.02
CA ILE A 12 15.51 -5.61 -2.28
C ILE A 12 14.98 -5.80 -0.87
N GLN A 13 15.69 -5.28 0.11
CA GLN A 13 15.16 -5.18 1.45
C GLN A 13 14.31 -3.91 1.56
N ILE A 14 13.03 -4.08 1.91
CA ILE A 14 12.15 -2.95 2.19
C ILE A 14 12.59 -2.34 3.53
N PRO A 15 13.03 -1.06 3.57
CA PRO A 15 13.48 -0.41 4.80
C PRO A 15 12.40 -0.45 5.88
N GLU A 16 12.84 -0.61 7.14
CA GLU A 16 11.95 -0.78 8.30
C GLU A 16 10.85 0.29 8.38
N LYS A 17 11.22 1.56 8.26
CA LYS A 17 10.27 2.68 8.27
C LYS A 17 9.15 2.53 7.23
N ILE A 18 9.48 2.07 6.02
CA ILE A 18 8.48 1.84 4.96
C ILE A 18 7.61 0.62 5.28
N ARG A 19 8.20 -0.46 5.84
CA ARG A 19 7.43 -1.64 6.27
C ARG A 19 6.40 -1.28 7.34
N GLU A 20 6.78 -0.44 8.30
CA GLU A 20 5.91 0.02 9.37
C GLU A 20 4.79 0.94 8.86
N GLU A 21 5.13 1.94 8.04
CA GLU A 21 4.17 2.87 7.43
C GLU A 21 3.11 2.14 6.59
N LEU A 22 3.51 1.07 5.90
CA LEU A 22 2.64 0.24 5.06
C LEU A 22 2.07 -0.99 5.77
N TYR A 23 2.39 -1.20 7.06
CA TYR A 23 1.98 -2.35 7.86
C TYR A 23 2.25 -3.72 7.19
N LEU A 24 3.37 -3.84 6.47
CA LEU A 24 3.77 -5.07 5.78
C LEU A 24 4.23 -6.11 6.81
N LYS A 25 3.76 -7.35 6.65
CA LYS A 25 4.15 -8.46 7.54
C LYS A 25 5.16 -9.38 6.86
N PRO A 26 6.08 -10.01 7.62
CA PRO A 26 6.92 -11.07 7.09
C PRO A 26 6.08 -12.21 6.50
N GLY A 27 6.50 -12.74 5.35
CA GLY A 27 5.81 -13.84 4.66
C GLY A 27 4.59 -13.42 3.82
N GLU A 28 4.30 -12.12 3.76
CA GLU A 28 3.21 -11.60 2.93
C GLU A 28 3.56 -11.61 1.45
N GLU A 29 2.61 -12.06 0.62
CA GLU A 29 2.76 -12.07 -0.83
C GLU A 29 2.39 -10.72 -1.43
N LEU A 30 3.21 -10.26 -2.38
CA LEU A 30 3.01 -8.99 -3.08
C LEU A 30 2.94 -9.25 -4.59
N GLU A 31 1.93 -8.70 -5.23
CA GLU A 31 1.88 -8.57 -6.69
C GLU A 31 2.86 -7.49 -7.14
N ILE A 32 3.68 -7.79 -8.14
CA ILE A 32 4.68 -6.87 -8.70
C ILE A 32 4.18 -6.37 -10.06
N LYS A 33 3.93 -5.06 -10.18
CA LYS A 33 3.55 -4.42 -11.46
C LYS A 33 4.62 -3.44 -11.92
N LYS A 34 4.94 -3.45 -13.21
CA LYS A 34 5.82 -2.47 -13.84
C LYS A 34 5.00 -1.32 -14.42
N GLU A 35 5.27 -0.10 -13.97
CA GLU A 35 4.69 1.12 -14.52
C GLU A 35 5.80 2.01 -15.07
N GLY A 36 6.06 1.88 -16.39
CA GLY A 36 7.14 2.59 -17.07
C GLY A 36 8.52 2.25 -16.49
N LYS A 37 9.10 3.20 -15.76
CA LYS A 37 10.41 3.05 -15.06
C LYS A 37 10.28 2.76 -13.56
N LYS A 38 9.07 2.51 -13.07
CA LYS A 38 8.77 2.23 -11.67
C LYS A 38 8.22 0.82 -11.51
N ILE A 39 8.37 0.28 -10.31
CA ILE A 39 7.71 -0.94 -9.88
C ILE A 39 6.74 -0.56 -8.76
N MET A 40 5.51 -1.05 -8.86
CA MET A 40 4.50 -0.99 -7.82
C MET A 40 4.40 -2.37 -7.18
N LEU A 41 4.37 -2.41 -5.85
CA LEU A 41 4.16 -3.62 -5.06
C LEU A 41 2.80 -3.51 -4.38
N LEU A 42 1.94 -4.50 -4.59
CA LEU A 42 0.57 -4.51 -4.06
C LEU A 42 0.38 -5.76 -3.20
N PRO A 43 0.00 -5.63 -1.92
CA PRO A 43 -0.37 -6.76 -1.08
C PRO A 43 -1.46 -7.64 -1.70
N LEU A 44 -1.18 -8.95 -1.80
CA LEU A 44 -2.17 -9.96 -2.16
C LEU A 44 -2.91 -10.42 -0.90
N ILE A 45 -3.77 -9.54 -0.40
CA ILE A 45 -4.58 -9.78 0.80
C ILE A 45 -6.06 -9.82 0.45
N SER A 46 -6.81 -10.62 1.20
CA SER A 46 -8.27 -10.61 1.12
C SER A 46 -8.84 -9.27 1.62
N PRO A 47 -10.03 -8.84 1.15
CA PRO A 47 -10.72 -7.67 1.68
C PRO A 47 -10.90 -7.72 3.20
N GLU A 48 -11.20 -8.90 3.76
CA GLU A 48 -11.40 -9.11 5.19
C GLU A 48 -10.10 -8.87 5.98
N GLU A 49 -8.98 -9.40 5.49
CA GLU A 49 -7.67 -9.16 6.09
C GLU A 49 -7.23 -7.71 5.96
N PHE A 50 -7.58 -7.05 4.85
CA PHE A 50 -7.33 -5.63 4.67
C PHE A 50 -8.11 -4.80 5.70
N VAL A 51 -9.41 -5.06 5.89
CA VAL A 51 -10.22 -4.37 6.90
C VAL A 51 -9.61 -4.58 8.29
N LYS A 52 -9.33 -5.82 8.68
CA LYS A 52 -8.69 -6.15 9.97
C LYS A 52 -7.32 -5.48 10.15
N ARG A 53 -6.55 -5.32 9.07
CA ARG A 53 -5.26 -4.61 9.10
C ARG A 53 -5.43 -3.13 9.36
N MET A 54 -6.51 -2.53 8.86
CA MET A 54 -6.79 -1.10 8.92
C MET A 54 -7.61 -0.70 10.16
N GLU A 55 -8.35 -1.64 10.76
CA GLU A 55 -9.11 -1.45 12.01
C GLU A 55 -8.22 -0.86 13.11
N GLY A 56 -8.65 0.27 13.68
CA GLY A 56 -7.93 1.00 14.73
C GLY A 56 -6.66 1.73 14.27
N LYS A 57 -6.24 1.58 13.00
CA LYS A 57 -5.06 2.25 12.42
C LYS A 57 -5.41 3.45 11.55
N ILE A 58 -6.67 3.53 11.12
CA ILE A 58 -7.26 4.75 10.59
C ILE A 58 -7.47 5.68 11.80
N LYS A 59 -6.47 6.49 12.13
CA LYS A 59 -6.71 7.70 12.94
C LYS A 59 -7.67 8.55 12.11
N SER A 60 -8.85 8.84 12.65
CA SER A 60 -9.94 9.60 12.04
C SER A 60 -9.49 10.43 10.85
N GLY A 61 -10.04 10.15 9.66
CA GLY A 61 -9.68 10.89 8.46
C GLY A 61 -9.74 12.39 8.73
N ASN A 62 -8.62 13.09 8.57
CA ASN A 62 -8.53 14.55 8.72
C ASN A 62 -9.33 15.32 7.63
N LYS A 63 -10.24 14.65 6.94
CA LYS A 63 -11.15 15.21 5.94
C LYS A 63 -12.49 14.49 6.06
N THR A 64 -13.50 15.25 6.49
CA THR A 64 -14.90 14.92 6.24
C THR A 64 -15.11 15.02 4.74
N ILE A 65 -14.96 13.91 4.03
CA ILE A 65 -15.29 13.86 2.60
C ILE A 65 -16.81 13.89 2.50
N THR A 66 -17.37 14.85 1.77
CA THR A 66 -18.82 14.95 1.61
C THR A 66 -19.34 13.89 0.63
N PRO A 67 -20.61 13.47 0.73
CA PRO A 67 -21.20 12.52 -0.21
C PRO A 67 -21.07 12.93 -1.70
N GLU A 68 -20.99 14.24 -1.98
CA GLU A 68 -20.81 14.80 -3.32
C GLU A 68 -19.40 14.55 -3.86
N GLU A 69 -18.38 14.67 -3.01
CA GLU A 69 -16.98 14.38 -3.37
C GLU A 69 -16.79 12.90 -3.71
N ILE A 70 -17.44 11.99 -2.98
CA ILE A 70 -17.41 10.54 -3.26
C ILE A 70 -18.09 10.24 -4.60
N LYS A 71 -19.26 10.82 -4.85
CA LYS A 71 -20.01 10.63 -6.11
C LYS A 71 -19.24 11.13 -7.33
N SER A 72 -18.38 12.13 -7.17
CA SER A 72 -17.57 12.68 -8.27
C SER A 72 -16.56 11.67 -8.82
N ILE A 73 -15.99 10.81 -7.96
CA ILE A 73 -15.00 9.78 -8.35
C ILE A 73 -15.60 8.79 -9.36
N TRP A 74 -16.89 8.45 -9.21
CA TRP A 74 -17.59 7.53 -10.11
C TRP A 74 -18.11 8.18 -11.39
N LYS A 75 -18.23 9.51 -11.42
CA LYS A 75 -18.63 10.26 -12.63
C LYS A 75 -17.49 10.47 -13.62
N MET A 76 -16.24 10.18 -13.25
CA MET A 76 -15.06 10.31 -14.11
C MET A 76 -14.77 9.07 -14.97
N ARG A 77 -15.72 8.13 -15.08
CA ARG A 77 -15.57 6.91 -15.89
C ARG A 77 -16.31 7.00 -17.21
#